data_AF-A0A7S1LB88-F1
#
_entry.id   AF-A0A7S1LB88-F1
#
_cell.length_a   1.000
_cell.length_b   1.000
_cell.length_c   1.000
_cell.angle_alpha   90.00
_cell.angle_beta   90.00
_cell.angle_gamma   90.00
#
_symmetry.space_group_name_H-M   'P 1'
#
loop_
_entity.id
_entity.type
_entity.pdbx_description
1 polymer ?
#
loop_
_entity_poly.entity_id
_entity_poly.type
_entity_poly.pdbx_seq_one_letter_code
_entity_poly.pdbx_strand_id
1 'polypeptide(L)'
;MTTIVETRRGNVNQFVGDAMFAVFSMGCDALQCAVDMQASVEQLNVQRLRDDAKTTPIEVGVGIHHDVVALGILGDEKRHTCTAISASV
;
A
#
# COMPACT_ATOMS: atom_id res chain seq x y z
N MET A 1 -5.21 -0.14 6.89
CA MET A 1 -4.32 0.34 5.80
C MET A 1 -5.01 0.32 4.44
N THR A 2 -5.65 -0.79 4.03
CA THR A 2 -6.38 -0.88 2.74
C THR A 2 -7.43 0.23 2.53
N THR A 3 -8.23 0.54 3.56
CA THR A 3 -9.23 1.61 3.51
C THR A 3 -8.63 2.99 3.20
N ILE A 4 -7.39 3.25 3.62
CA ILE A 4 -6.70 4.52 3.32
C ILE A 4 -6.40 4.60 1.82
N VAL A 5 -5.93 3.50 1.22
CA VAL A 5 -5.70 3.40 -0.24
C VAL A 5 -6.98 3.71 -1.01
N GLU A 6 -8.08 3.05 -0.64
CA GLU A 6 -9.39 3.24 -1.29
C GLU A 6 -9.91 4.68 -1.12
N THR A 7 -9.77 5.26 0.08
CA THR A 7 -10.18 6.64 0.36
C THR A 7 -9.37 7.65 -0.47
N ARG A 8 -8.11 7.33 -0.74
CA ARG A 8 -7.22 8.08 -1.63
C ARG A 8 -7.28 7.58 -3.08
N ARG A 9 -8.39 6.98 -3.50
CA ARG A 9 -8.68 6.60 -4.90
C ARG A 9 -7.64 5.64 -5.53
N GLY A 10 -6.86 4.96 -4.70
CA GLY A 10 -5.97 3.89 -5.12
C GLY A 10 -6.66 2.54 -5.11
N ASN A 11 -6.01 1.56 -5.75
CA ASN A 11 -6.41 0.16 -5.68
C ASN A 11 -5.25 -0.66 -5.12
N VAL A 12 -5.54 -1.50 -4.12
CA VAL A 12 -4.57 -2.48 -3.62
C VAL A 12 -4.49 -3.61 -4.65
N ASN A 13 -3.35 -3.76 -5.31
CA ASN A 13 -3.15 -4.80 -6.31
C ASN A 13 -2.85 -6.14 -5.65
N GLN A 14 -1.91 -6.16 -4.70
CA GLN A 14 -1.52 -7.38 -4.00
C GLN A 14 -0.79 -7.12 -2.68
N PHE A 15 -0.74 -8.14 -1.83
CA PHE A 15 0.16 -8.23 -0.68
C PHE A 15 1.34 -9.13 -1.02
N VAL A 16 2.55 -8.72 -0.63
CA VAL A 16 3.80 -9.47 -0.85
C VAL A 16 4.52 -9.57 0.49
N GLY A 17 4.30 -10.69 1.20
CA GLY A 17 4.76 -10.80 2.59
C GLY A 17 4.03 -9.81 3.49
N ASP A 18 4.79 -8.97 4.18
CA ASP A 18 4.31 -7.84 4.99
C ASP A 18 4.15 -6.53 4.20
N ALA A 19 4.56 -6.51 2.93
CA ALA A 19 4.39 -5.35 2.06
C ALA A 19 3.03 -5.35 1.34
N MET A 20 2.58 -4.15 0.98
CA MET A 20 1.38 -3.93 0.19
C MET A 20 1.73 -3.13 -1.07
N PHE A 21 1.31 -3.62 -2.23
CA PHE A 21 1.47 -2.92 -3.51
C PHE A 21 0.13 -2.33 -3.94
N ALA A 22 0.12 -1.01 -4.16
CA ALA A 22 -1.06 -0.26 -4.56
C ALA A 22 -0.77 0.60 -5.78
N VAL A 23 -1.76 0.74 -6.65
CA VAL A 23 -1.69 1.52 -7.89
C VAL A 23 -2.60 2.73 -7.82
N PHE A 24 -2.13 3.86 -8.34
CA PHE A 24 -2.82 5.13 -8.35
C PHE A 24 -2.70 5.77 -9.73
N SER A 25 -3.77 6.42 -10.19
CA SER A 25 -3.74 7.20 -11.44
C SER A 25 -3.13 8.59 -11.27
N MET A 26 -3.04 9.09 -10.04
CA MET A 26 -2.56 10.44 -9.71
C MET A 26 -1.48 10.37 -8.62
N GLY A 27 -0.32 11.00 -8.87
CA GLY A 27 0.78 11.02 -7.91
C GLY A 27 0.45 11.76 -6.61
N CYS A 28 -0.41 12.79 -6.65
CA CYS A 28 -0.86 13.51 -5.46
C CYS A 28 -1.65 12.61 -4.50
N ASP A 29 -2.48 11.71 -5.04
CA ASP A 29 -3.30 10.79 -4.28
C ASP A 29 -2.43 9.72 -3.62
N ALA A 30 -1.43 9.20 -4.34
CA ALA A 30 -0.43 8.28 -3.81
C ALA A 30 0.38 8.92 -2.66
N LEU A 31 0.81 10.18 -2.83
CA LEU A 31 1.56 10.90 -1.80
C LEU A 31 0.72 11.14 -0.54
N GLN A 32 -0.53 11.58 -0.70
CA GLN A 32 -1.45 11.75 0.44
C GLN A 32 -1.73 10.43 1.14
N CYS A 33 -1.89 9.34 0.39
CA CYS A 33 -2.04 8.00 0.94
C CYS A 33 -0.83 7.61 1.80
N ALA A 34 0.39 7.86 1.34
CA ALA A 34 1.60 7.56 2.10
C ALA A 34 1.65 8.33 3.43
N VAL A 35 1.31 9.60 3.43
CA VAL A 35 1.26 10.44 4.65
C VAL A 35 0.20 9.92 5.62
N ASP A 36 -1.01 9.63 5.13
CA ASP A 36 -2.09 9.11 5.97
C ASP A 36 -1.75 7.74 6.57
N MET A 37 -1.05 6.88 5.84
CA MET A 37 -0.58 5.59 6.34
C MET A 37 0.40 5.77 7.51
N GLN A 38 1.38 6.66 7.37
CA GLN A 38 2.33 6.96 8.45
C GLN A 38 1.60 7.48 9.69
N ALA A 39 0.71 8.46 9.51
CA ALA A 39 -0.07 9.03 10.62
C ALA A 39 -0.95 7.99 11.31
N SER A 40 -1.58 7.09 10.54
CA SER A 40 -2.43 6.04 11.11
C SER A 40 -1.61 4.96 11.85
N VAL A 41 -0.38 4.66 11.43
CA VAL A 41 0.52 3.75 12.16
C VAL A 41 1.01 4.41 13.44
N GLU A 42 1.35 5.70 13.42
CA GLU A 42 1.73 6.45 14.62
C GLU A 42 0.58 6.45 15.65
N GLN A 43 -0.65 6.73 15.21
CA GLN A 43 -1.83 6.67 16.08
C GLN A 43 -2.05 5.27 16.67
N LEU A 44 -1.88 4.23 15.85
CA LEU A 44 -1.98 2.85 16.31
C LEU A 44 -0.92 2.53 17.37
N ASN A 45 0.32 2.98 17.18
CA ASN A 45 1.38 2.80 18.16
C ASN A 45 1.06 3.49 19.49
N VAL A 46 0.53 4.71 19.45
CA VAL A 46 0.09 5.43 20.66
C VAL A 46 -1.00 4.65 21.39
N GLN A 47 -1.98 4.09 20.68
CA GLN A 47 -3.04 3.28 21.29
C GLN A 47 -2.46 2.01 21.93
N ARG A 48 -1.61 1.28 21.20
CA ARG A 48 -1.00 0.03 21.69
C ARG A 48 -0.09 0.23 22.89
N LEU A 49 0.67 1.32 22.92
CA LEU A 49 1.54 1.65 24.07
C LEU A 49 0.74 2.04 25.32
N ARG A 50 -0.48 2.58 25.16
CA ARG A 50 -1.38 2.84 26.29
C ARG A 50 -1.93 1.55 26.88
N ASP A 51 -2.21 0.56 26.02
CA ASP A 51 -2.75 -0.73 26.45
C ASP A 51 -1.67 -1.63 27.07
N ASP A 52 -0.47 -1.65 26.50
CA ASP A 52 0.70 -2.33 27.05
C ASP A 52 1.99 -1.54 26.78
N ALA A 53 2.55 -0.97 27.85
CA ALA A 53 3.77 -0.17 27.81
C ALA A 53 5.02 -0.94 27.33
N LYS A 54 4.99 -2.28 27.27
CA LYS A 54 6.09 -3.11 26.75
C LYS A 54 5.98 -3.43 25.26
N THR A 55 4.90 -3.00 24.59
CA THR A 55 4.71 -3.25 23.16
C THR A 55 5.74 -2.49 22.33
N THR A 56 6.37 -3.18 21.38
CA THR A 56 7.24 -2.55 20.37
C THR A 56 6.41 -1.81 19.32
N PRO A 57 6.72 -0.53 19.01
CA PRO A 57 6.09 0.20 17.92
C PRO A 57 6.25 -0.50 16.56
N ILE A 58 5.24 -0.37 15.70
CA ILE A 58 5.34 -0.76 14.29
C ILE A 58 5.93 0.40 13.50
N GLU A 59 6.85 0.09 12.60
CA GLU A 59 7.36 1.03 11.61
C GLU A 59 6.97 0.56 10.21
N VAL A 60 6.64 1.51 9.34
CA VAL A 60 6.34 1.25 7.93
C VAL A 60 7.13 2.19 7.04
N GLY A 61 7.65 1.67 5.93
CA GLY A 61 8.24 2.47 4.85
C GLY A 61 7.28 2.54 3.66
N VAL A 62 7.18 3.69 3.00
CA VAL A 62 6.38 3.83 1.77
C VAL A 62 7.26 4.36 0.65
N GLY A 63 7.40 3.56 -0.41
CA GLY A 63 8.04 3.95 -1.66
C GLY A 63 6.98 4.33 -2.70
N ILE A 64 7.22 5.42 -3.45
CA ILE A 64 6.36 5.83 -4.55
C ILE A 64 7.24 5.97 -5.79
N HIS A 65 6.82 5.33 -6.87
CA HIS A 65 7.43 5.46 -8.19
C HIS A 65 6.37 5.77 -9.23
N HIS A 66 6.74 6.49 -10.29
CA HIS A 66 5.84 6.84 -11.38
C HIS A 66 6.46 6.44 -12.72
N ASP A 67 5.74 5.63 -13.48
CA ASP A 67 6.11 5.24 -14.84
C ASP A 67 4.86 4.88 -15.65
N VAL A 68 5.01 4.66 -16.95
CA VAL A 68 3.98 4.04 -17.79
C VAL A 68 3.98 2.53 -17.51
N VAL A 69 2.83 2.01 -17.12
CA VAL A 69 2.69 0.60 -16.71
C VAL A 69 1.58 -0.07 -17.50
N ALA A 70 1.83 -1.29 -17.99
CA ALA A 70 0.78 -2.15 -18.52
C ALA A 70 0.09 -2.86 -17.35
N LEU A 71 -1.20 -2.57 -17.14
CA LEU A 71 -2.02 -3.19 -16.11
C LEU A 71 -3.08 -4.08 -16.76
N GLY A 72 -3.16 -5.35 -16.35
CA GLY A 72 -4.14 -6.27 -16.89
C GLY A 72 -4.17 -7.62 -16.20
N ILE A 73 -5.10 -8.47 -16.61
CA ILE A 73 -5.18 -9.85 -16.12
C ILE A 73 -4.23 -10.71 -16.95
N LEU A 74 -3.25 -11.32 -16.27
CA LEU A 74 -2.33 -12.28 -16.87
C LEU A 74 -2.46 -13.66 -16.21
N GLY A 75 -2.17 -14.71 -16.97
CA GLY A 75 -2.15 -16.08 -16.49
C GLY A 75 -2.71 -17.09 -17.48
N ASP A 76 -3.04 -18.27 -16.98
CA ASP A 76 -3.62 -19.38 -17.76
C ASP A 76 -5.04 -19.69 -17.28
N GLU A 77 -5.68 -20.69 -17.89
CA GLU A 77 -7.05 -21.10 -17.55
C GLU A 77 -7.25 -21.48 -16.08
N LYS A 78 -6.19 -21.86 -15.37
CA LYS A 78 -6.25 -22.28 -13.96
C LYS A 78 -5.94 -21.14 -13.00
N ARG A 79 -5.30 -20.06 -13.46
CA ARG A 79 -4.90 -18.95 -12.61
C ARG A 79 -4.81 -17.66 -13.38
N HIS A 80 -5.66 -16.71 -12.99
CA HIS A 80 -5.67 -15.33 -13.48
C HIS A 80 -5.25 -14.37 -12.35
N THR A 81 -4.36 -13.42 -12.65
CA THR A 81 -3.89 -12.42 -11.70
C THR A 81 -3.83 -11.03 -12.33
N CYS A 82 -4.35 -10.02 -11.64
CA CYS A 82 -4.14 -8.62 -12.02
C CYS A 82 -2.66 -8.27 -11.81
N THR A 83 -1.95 -7.99 -12.90
CA THR A 83 -0.51 -7.79 -12.92
C THR A 83 -0.19 -6.44 -13.54
N ALA A 84 0.73 -5.73 -12.90
CA ALA A 84 1.31 -4.49 -13.38
C ALA A 84 2.72 -4.78 -13.91
N ILE A 85 3.00 -4.45 -15.17
CA ILE A 85 4.29 -4.69 -15.82
C ILE A 85 4.86 -3.36 -16.31
N SER A 86 6.06 -3.03 -15.86
CA SER A 86 6.92 -1.97 -16.42
C SER A 86 8.39 -2.33 -16.16
N ALA A 87 9.33 -1.61 -16.78
CA ALA A 87 10.75 -1.77 -16.45
C ALA A 87 11.09 -1.32 -15.01
N SER A 88 10.19 -0.57 -14.38
CA SER A 88 10.38 0.07 -13.08
C SER A 88 9.67 -0.62 -11.92
N VAL A 89 8.91 -1.70 -12.18
CA VAL A 89 8.18 -2.48 -11.16
C VAL A 89 8.92 -3.76 -10.85
#